data_AF-A0A7Y4XQ00-F1
#
_entry.id   AF-A0A7Y4XQ00-F1
#
_cell.length_a   1.000
_cell.length_b   1.000
_cell.length_c   1.000
_cell.angle_alpha   90.00
_cell.angle_beta   90.00
_cell.angle_gamma   90.00
#
_symmetry.space_group_name_H-M   'P 1'
#
loop_
_entity.id
_entity.type
_entity.pdbx_description
1 polymer ?
#
loop_
_entity_poly.entity_id
_entity_poly.type
_entity_poly.pdbx_seq_one_letter_code
_entity_poly.pdbx_strand_id
1 'polypeptide(L)'
;MKQIKGLLAVVGGTVVIASCSLIGGNKNAKPTAINPGQLSTATNLKYNDEETGGFQVKDFEGQPDAPNTVFIEGGRAVMGSYEEDVMAYRDNVERTVSVASFYMDETEIANIHWLEYMHYLAKDSSQEVYQASLPDTLVWVGKLAFNDPYVDHYLRYPGFRYFPVVGVSWTQATNYARWRTDAVNRELMKESGQDLPEVPAGGRIPLESGVVIPAYRLPTEAEWEYAAQALIGTQWLEEMQTHQRIYPWDGHALRNPYGKQMGFFLANFKRGRGDYAGIAGRLNDGALITSYIYEFPPNDYGLYNMAGNVSEWVMDVYRPLSYQDFDDLNPIRRDGFLDDAKGYNSDFEKNPQGFTSLITDKARVYKGGSWKDVAYWMSPGTRRYLDQDSATATIGFRCAMIRAGSNY
;
A
#
# COMPACT_ATOMS: atom_id res chain seq x y z
N MET A 1 79.17 18.34 32.16
CA MET A 1 79.91 17.06 32.13
C MET A 1 78.94 15.95 31.76
N LYS A 2 79.25 15.18 30.70
CA LYS A 2 78.67 13.89 30.23
C LYS A 2 77.18 13.86 29.84
N GLN A 3 76.80 13.70 28.57
CA GLN A 3 76.92 12.56 27.63
C GLN A 3 75.93 11.39 27.84
N ILE A 4 75.14 11.14 26.78
CA ILE A 4 75.01 9.88 26.00
C ILE A 4 73.77 8.96 26.18
N LYS A 5 73.34 8.44 25.00
CA LYS A 5 72.47 7.28 24.66
C LYS A 5 70.95 7.47 24.87
N GLY A 6 70.05 7.10 23.96
CA GLY A 6 70.13 6.30 22.73
C GLY A 6 69.00 5.26 22.70
N LEU A 7 68.23 5.24 21.60
CA LEU A 7 67.59 4.08 20.95
C LEU A 7 66.18 3.55 21.37
N LEU A 8 65.28 3.63 20.36
CA LEU A 8 64.36 2.59 19.81
C LEU A 8 62.89 2.40 20.30
N ALA A 9 62.01 2.26 19.27
CA ALA A 9 60.69 1.61 19.18
C ALA A 9 59.45 2.32 19.78
N VAL A 10 58.21 2.24 19.27
CA VAL A 10 57.55 1.72 18.05
C VAL A 10 56.09 2.25 18.09
N VAL A 11 55.56 2.74 16.96
CA VAL A 11 54.17 2.68 16.43
C VAL A 11 52.94 3.07 17.30
N GLY A 12 52.08 3.92 16.70
CA GLY A 12 50.65 4.10 17.01
C GLY A 12 50.34 5.55 17.44
N GLY A 13 49.85 6.48 16.64
CA GLY A 13 48.90 6.36 15.54
C GLY A 13 47.48 6.52 16.07
N THR A 14 47.00 7.78 16.21
CA THR A 14 45.61 8.24 15.98
C THR A 14 45.48 9.71 16.40
N VAL A 15 45.37 10.61 15.40
CA VAL A 15 44.71 11.91 15.56
C VAL A 15 43.44 11.83 14.70
N VAL A 16 42.30 11.96 15.39
CA VAL A 16 41.11 12.79 15.10
C VAL A 16 40.94 13.17 13.61
N ILE A 17 39.75 13.00 13.01
CA ILE A 17 38.78 14.09 12.87
C ILE A 17 37.45 13.54 12.33
N ALA A 18 36.40 13.81 13.09
CA ALA A 18 35.02 13.86 12.61
C ALA A 18 34.82 15.07 11.69
N SER A 19 33.85 14.99 10.78
CA SER A 19 33.27 16.08 9.98
C SER A 19 34.15 16.69 8.87
N CYS A 20 33.78 16.41 7.61
CA CYS A 20 33.51 17.40 6.55
C CYS A 20 33.26 16.67 5.22
N SER A 21 31.99 16.39 4.93
CA SER A 21 31.50 15.91 3.63
C SER A 21 31.13 17.09 2.74
N LEU A 22 32.02 18.06 2.54
CA LEU A 22 31.81 19.19 1.64
C LEU A 22 33.18 19.58 1.08
N ILE A 23 33.28 19.62 -0.24
CA ILE A 23 34.46 20.02 -1.05
C ILE A 23 35.51 18.91 -1.24
N GLY A 24 35.35 18.11 -2.30
CA GLY A 24 36.39 17.19 -2.77
C GLY A 24 35.85 16.10 -3.67
N GLY A 25 35.67 16.40 -4.96
CA GLY A 25 35.38 15.40 -5.98
C GLY A 25 36.47 14.32 -6.00
N ASN A 26 36.16 13.15 -5.45
CA ASN A 26 37.05 12.01 -5.41
C ASN A 26 37.15 11.44 -6.84
N LYS A 27 38.30 11.59 -7.50
CA LYS A 27 38.53 11.15 -8.89
C LYS A 27 38.36 9.63 -9.12
N ASN A 28 38.12 8.87 -8.05
CA ASN A 28 37.91 7.42 -8.06
C ASN A 28 36.48 7.00 -7.67
N ALA A 29 35.56 7.93 -7.40
CA ALA A 29 34.16 7.57 -7.14
C ALA A 29 33.50 7.13 -8.45
N LYS A 30 32.94 5.92 -8.47
CA LYS A 30 32.17 5.44 -9.63
C LYS A 30 30.88 6.28 -9.75
N PRO A 31 30.44 6.63 -10.97
CA PRO A 31 29.18 7.33 -11.16
C PRO A 31 28.00 6.58 -10.54
N THR A 32 27.04 7.32 -10.00
CA THR A 32 25.78 6.79 -9.47
C THR A 32 24.60 7.42 -10.22
N ALA A 33 23.39 6.89 -10.02
CA ALA A 33 22.19 7.46 -10.64
C ALA A 33 21.94 8.93 -10.24
N ILE A 34 22.27 9.29 -8.99
CA ILE A 34 22.14 10.66 -8.47
C ILE A 34 23.33 11.54 -8.90
N ASN A 35 24.52 10.96 -9.04
CA ASN A 35 25.72 11.68 -9.45
C ASN A 35 26.41 10.97 -10.63
N PRO A 36 25.93 11.19 -11.87
CA PRO A 36 26.46 10.54 -13.07
C PRO A 36 27.82 11.10 -13.53
N GLY A 37 28.27 12.22 -12.95
CA GLY A 37 29.49 12.93 -13.35
C GLY A 37 29.29 13.77 -14.63
N GLN A 38 30.39 14.36 -15.12
CA GLN A 38 30.36 15.28 -16.27
C GLN A 38 30.64 14.61 -17.62
N LEU A 39 31.15 13.37 -17.62
CA LEU A 39 31.59 12.64 -18.80
C LEU A 39 30.96 11.26 -18.80
N SER A 40 30.52 10.80 -19.96
CA SER A 40 30.05 9.43 -20.13
C SER A 40 31.20 8.44 -19.98
N THR A 41 31.03 7.47 -19.08
CA THR A 41 32.00 6.38 -18.91
C THR A 41 32.10 5.46 -20.12
N ALA A 42 31.06 5.39 -20.96
CA ALA A 42 31.01 4.53 -22.14
C ALA A 42 31.61 5.21 -23.39
N THR A 43 31.28 6.49 -23.62
CA THR A 43 31.63 7.19 -24.87
C THR A 43 32.63 8.34 -24.69
N ASN A 44 32.96 8.72 -23.44
CA ASN A 44 33.74 9.91 -23.09
C ASN A 44 33.17 11.24 -23.63
N LEU A 45 31.90 11.26 -24.07
CA LEU A 45 31.21 12.50 -24.41
C LEU A 45 30.83 13.26 -23.13
N LYS A 46 30.90 14.58 -23.17
CA LYS A 46 30.47 15.44 -22.06
C LYS A 46 28.94 15.46 -21.96
N TYR A 47 28.45 15.36 -20.74
CA TYR A 47 27.06 15.65 -20.40
C TYR A 47 26.88 17.16 -20.25
N ASN A 48 25.69 17.68 -20.61
CA ASN A 48 25.32 19.10 -20.45
C ASN A 48 26.28 20.09 -21.14
N ASP A 49 26.79 19.75 -22.32
CA ASP A 49 27.64 20.67 -23.08
C ASP A 49 26.80 21.80 -23.71
N GLU A 50 26.91 23.01 -23.15
CA GLU A 50 26.19 24.21 -23.60
C GLU A 50 26.58 24.62 -25.04
N GLU A 51 27.78 24.25 -25.50
CA GLU A 51 28.33 24.72 -26.77
C GLU A 51 27.90 23.86 -27.97
N THR A 52 27.64 22.57 -27.75
CA THR A 52 27.23 21.62 -28.81
C THR A 52 25.75 21.23 -28.75
N GLY A 53 24.99 21.69 -27.74
CA GLY A 53 23.60 21.28 -27.54
C GLY A 53 23.47 19.78 -27.30
N GLY A 54 24.46 19.18 -26.63
CA GLY A 54 24.58 17.75 -26.41
C GLY A 54 23.51 17.18 -25.47
N PHE A 55 23.61 15.88 -25.17
CA PHE A 55 22.68 15.20 -24.26
C PHE A 55 22.68 15.85 -22.87
N GLN A 56 21.51 16.33 -22.45
CA GLN A 56 21.33 16.97 -21.16
C GLN A 56 20.89 15.97 -20.10
N VAL A 57 21.59 15.94 -18.98
CA VAL A 57 21.27 15.15 -17.79
C VAL A 57 20.90 16.13 -16.69
N LYS A 58 19.65 16.11 -16.25
CA LYS A 58 19.18 16.97 -15.16
C LYS A 58 19.65 16.43 -13.82
N ASP A 59 19.95 17.34 -12.90
CA ASP A 59 20.20 16.97 -11.51
C ASP A 59 18.91 16.43 -10.89
N PHE A 60 19.02 15.32 -10.16
CA PHE A 60 17.90 14.64 -9.53
C PHE A 60 18.16 14.48 -8.04
N GLU A 61 17.37 15.15 -7.21
CA GLU A 61 17.52 15.13 -5.75
C GLU A 61 16.79 13.94 -5.08
N GLY A 62 15.92 13.26 -5.83
CA GLY A 62 15.11 12.15 -5.31
C GLY A 62 13.64 12.30 -5.66
N GLN A 63 12.87 11.25 -5.38
CA GLN A 63 11.41 11.30 -5.46
C GLN A 63 10.89 12.06 -4.23
N PRO A 64 10.05 13.10 -4.37
CA PRO A 64 9.49 13.81 -3.23
C PRO A 64 8.52 12.92 -2.45
N ASP A 65 8.42 13.18 -1.14
CA ASP A 65 7.53 12.42 -0.25
C ASP A 65 6.06 12.73 -0.54
N ALA A 66 5.29 11.68 -0.76
CA ALA A 66 3.85 11.77 -1.00
C ALA A 66 3.08 11.91 0.32
N PRO A 67 2.05 12.77 0.40
CA PRO A 67 1.26 12.95 1.61
C PRO A 67 0.51 11.65 1.98
N ASN A 68 0.43 11.37 3.28
CA ASN A 68 -0.22 10.17 3.84
C ASN A 68 0.38 8.85 3.34
N THR A 69 1.67 8.81 3.00
CA THR A 69 2.35 7.58 2.57
C THR A 69 3.53 7.25 3.48
N VAL A 70 3.80 5.96 3.62
CA VAL A 70 4.94 5.41 4.33
C VAL A 70 5.80 4.62 3.35
N PHE A 71 7.12 4.73 3.51
CA PHE A 71 8.07 3.96 2.72
C PHE A 71 8.10 2.50 3.20
N ILE A 72 7.85 1.59 2.26
CA ILE A 72 7.94 0.15 2.46
C ILE A 72 9.19 -0.35 1.75
N GLU A 73 10.20 -0.73 2.53
CA GLU A 73 11.40 -1.37 2.03
C GLU A 73 11.03 -2.73 1.44
N GLY A 74 11.38 -2.93 0.17
CA GLY A 74 11.15 -4.16 -0.56
C GLY A 74 12.14 -5.25 -0.18
N GLY A 75 11.75 -6.48 -0.45
CA GLY A 75 12.55 -7.65 -0.14
C GLY A 75 11.79 -8.93 -0.44
N ARG A 76 12.29 -10.03 0.10
CA ARG A 76 11.71 -11.36 -0.06
C ARG A 76 10.85 -11.73 1.14
N ALA A 77 9.63 -12.17 0.91
CA ALA A 77 8.76 -12.75 1.94
C ALA A 77 8.11 -14.05 1.46
N VAL A 78 7.81 -14.92 2.42
CA VAL A 78 6.93 -16.07 2.19
C VAL A 78 5.49 -15.61 2.41
N MET A 79 4.71 -15.66 1.33
CA MET A 79 3.29 -15.28 1.28
C MET A 79 2.44 -16.55 1.17
N GLY A 80 1.24 -16.53 1.73
CA GLY A 80 0.33 -17.67 1.74
C GLY A 80 -0.48 -17.78 3.02
N SER A 81 -1.48 -18.66 3.02
CA SER A 81 -2.15 -19.06 4.25
C SER A 81 -1.34 -20.14 4.96
N TYR A 82 -0.84 -19.82 6.16
CA TYR A 82 -0.16 -20.79 7.04
C TYR A 82 -1.14 -21.63 7.87
N GLU A 83 -2.27 -21.02 8.25
CA GLU A 83 -3.30 -21.73 9.02
C GLU A 83 -4.03 -22.76 8.16
N GLU A 84 -4.57 -23.78 8.82
CA GLU A 84 -5.47 -24.73 8.18
C GLU A 84 -6.61 -23.97 7.51
N ASP A 85 -6.76 -24.21 6.21
CA ASP A 85 -7.84 -23.62 5.46
C ASP A 85 -9.17 -24.26 5.85
N VAL A 86 -9.85 -23.61 6.80
CA VAL A 86 -11.15 -24.03 7.33
C VAL A 86 -12.22 -24.11 6.23
N MET A 87 -12.09 -23.31 5.18
CA MET A 87 -13.05 -23.26 4.07
C MET A 87 -12.67 -24.16 2.89
N ALA A 88 -11.48 -24.77 2.95
CA ALA A 88 -10.94 -25.71 1.97
C ALA A 88 -10.91 -25.17 0.52
N TYR A 89 -10.80 -23.85 0.34
CA TYR A 89 -10.61 -23.22 -0.97
C TYR A 89 -9.25 -23.55 -1.59
N ARG A 90 -8.22 -23.77 -0.77
CA ARG A 90 -6.81 -24.04 -1.12
C ARG A 90 -6.27 -23.07 -2.18
N ASP A 91 -6.67 -21.81 -2.05
CA ASP A 91 -6.50 -20.81 -3.10
C ASP A 91 -5.40 -19.78 -2.79
N ASN A 92 -4.69 -19.92 -1.65
CA ASN A 92 -3.47 -19.18 -1.33
C ASN A 92 -2.37 -20.10 -0.74
N VAL A 93 -1.64 -20.79 -1.62
CA VAL A 93 -0.52 -21.67 -1.25
C VAL A 93 0.70 -20.83 -0.88
N GLU A 94 1.45 -21.33 0.11
CA GLU A 94 2.73 -20.76 0.53
C GLU A 94 3.73 -20.72 -0.63
N ARG A 95 4.30 -19.53 -0.83
CA ARG A 95 5.27 -19.26 -1.90
C ARG A 95 6.20 -18.14 -1.49
N THR A 96 7.38 -18.13 -2.08
CA THR A 96 8.34 -17.06 -1.86
C THR A 96 8.21 -16.02 -2.96
N VAL A 97 7.98 -14.77 -2.58
CA VAL A 97 7.82 -13.65 -3.52
C VAL A 97 8.79 -12.53 -3.13
N SER A 98 9.39 -11.91 -4.13
CA SER A 98 10.17 -10.68 -3.98
C SER A 98 9.32 -9.48 -4.38
N VAL A 99 9.17 -8.53 -3.46
CA VAL A 99 8.47 -7.26 -3.69
C VAL A 99 9.49 -6.14 -3.75
N ALA A 100 9.40 -5.29 -4.78
CA ALA A 100 10.24 -4.11 -4.89
C ALA A 100 9.79 -3.03 -3.90
N SER A 101 10.72 -2.17 -3.48
CA SER A 101 10.42 -1.04 -2.60
C SER A 101 9.33 -0.13 -3.18
N PHE A 102 8.40 0.30 -2.33
CA PHE A 102 7.25 1.09 -2.74
C PHE A 102 6.75 1.97 -1.58
N TYR A 103 5.76 2.82 -1.85
CA TYR A 103 5.08 3.62 -0.85
C TYR A 103 3.65 3.12 -0.70
N MET A 104 3.16 3.03 0.53
CA MET A 104 1.78 2.65 0.83
C MET A 104 1.15 3.67 1.77
N ASP A 105 -0.16 3.89 1.67
CA ASP A 105 -0.84 4.75 2.62
C ASP A 105 -0.74 4.21 4.04
N GLU A 106 -0.47 5.11 4.98
CA GLU A 106 -0.35 4.81 6.41
C GLU A 106 -1.64 4.17 6.96
N THR A 107 -2.79 4.67 6.52
CA THR A 107 -4.13 4.23 6.94
C THR A 107 -5.04 3.94 5.76
N GLU A 108 -6.19 3.34 6.04
CA GLU A 108 -7.33 3.31 5.12
C GLU A 108 -7.74 4.75 4.74
N ILE A 109 -8.28 4.94 3.53
CA ILE A 109 -8.80 6.25 3.11
C ILE A 109 -10.00 6.64 3.99
N ALA A 110 -9.90 7.80 4.65
CA ALA A 110 -10.94 8.32 5.52
C ALA A 110 -12.09 8.98 4.75
N ASN A 111 -13.26 9.05 5.39
CA ASN A 111 -14.43 9.75 4.88
C ASN A 111 -14.14 11.22 4.53
N ILE A 112 -13.31 11.92 5.31
CA ILE A 112 -12.95 13.32 5.04
C ILE A 112 -12.17 13.48 3.73
N HIS A 113 -11.27 12.54 3.41
CA HIS A 113 -10.52 12.54 2.15
C HIS A 113 -11.45 12.27 0.96
N TRP A 114 -12.45 11.41 1.14
CA TRP A 114 -13.47 11.18 0.10
C TRP A 114 -14.39 12.38 -0.10
N LEU A 115 -14.77 13.07 0.98
CA LEU A 115 -15.56 14.30 0.91
C LEU A 115 -14.80 15.43 0.20
N GLU A 116 -13.48 15.52 0.39
CA GLU A 116 -12.62 16.41 -0.36
C GLU A 116 -12.65 16.08 -1.86
N TYR A 117 -12.49 14.81 -2.23
CA TYR A 117 -12.61 14.36 -3.60
C TYR A 117 -13.94 14.78 -4.24
N MET A 118 -15.05 14.54 -3.54
CA MET A 118 -16.37 14.93 -4.00
C MET A 118 -16.52 16.45 -4.16
N HIS A 119 -15.91 17.25 -3.29
CA HIS A 119 -15.95 18.70 -3.38
C HIS A 119 -15.28 19.21 -4.66
N TYR A 120 -14.09 18.70 -4.99
CA TYR A 120 -13.38 19.09 -6.20
C TYR A 120 -14.03 18.54 -7.47
N LEU A 121 -14.57 17.32 -7.45
CA LEU A 121 -15.33 16.79 -8.57
C LEU A 121 -16.55 17.64 -8.91
N ALA A 122 -17.28 18.11 -7.89
CA ALA A 122 -18.45 18.97 -8.10
C ALA A 122 -18.11 20.32 -8.77
N LYS A 123 -16.85 20.75 -8.66
CA LYS A 123 -16.35 22.00 -9.24
C LYS A 123 -15.73 21.82 -10.63
N ASP A 124 -14.92 20.77 -10.80
CA ASP A 124 -14.04 20.61 -11.95
C ASP A 124 -14.60 19.64 -13.01
N SER A 125 -15.57 18.77 -12.65
CA SER A 125 -16.04 17.65 -13.51
C SER A 125 -17.52 17.75 -13.89
N SER A 126 -17.95 16.87 -14.81
CA SER A 126 -19.37 16.77 -15.20
C SER A 126 -20.23 16.17 -14.08
N GLN A 127 -21.53 16.48 -14.10
CA GLN A 127 -22.48 15.94 -13.14
C GLN A 127 -22.56 14.41 -13.15
N GLU A 128 -22.33 13.78 -14.30
CA GLU A 128 -22.31 12.32 -14.45
C GLU A 128 -21.16 11.69 -13.66
N VAL A 129 -19.94 12.25 -13.77
CA VAL A 129 -18.78 11.78 -13.02
C VAL A 129 -19.00 11.95 -11.52
N TYR A 130 -19.58 13.07 -11.12
CA TYR A 130 -19.93 13.31 -9.71
C TYR A 130 -20.92 12.27 -9.19
N GLN A 131 -22.00 12.00 -9.91
CA GLN A 131 -23.00 11.00 -9.51
C GLN A 131 -22.43 9.58 -9.45
N ALA A 132 -21.59 9.21 -10.41
CA ALA A 132 -20.90 7.92 -10.43
C ALA A 132 -19.89 7.78 -9.28
N SER A 133 -19.39 8.88 -8.72
CA SER A 133 -18.46 8.87 -7.58
C SER A 133 -19.13 8.81 -6.20
N LEU A 134 -20.47 8.90 -6.13
CA LEU A 134 -21.19 8.89 -4.86
C LEU A 134 -21.09 7.50 -4.19
N PRO A 135 -20.65 7.41 -2.92
CA PRO A 135 -20.69 6.17 -2.18
C PRO A 135 -22.14 5.70 -1.99
N ASP A 136 -22.35 4.39 -2.09
CA ASP A 136 -23.63 3.78 -1.75
C ASP A 136 -23.77 3.73 -0.22
N THR A 137 -24.64 4.57 0.32
CA THR A 137 -24.94 4.60 1.76
C THR A 137 -25.96 3.55 2.19
N LEU A 138 -26.69 2.94 1.24
CA LEU A 138 -27.68 1.89 1.52
C LEU A 138 -27.03 0.57 1.92
N VAL A 139 -25.71 0.43 1.75
CA VAL A 139 -24.94 -0.73 2.23
C VAL A 139 -25.07 -0.98 3.74
N TRP A 140 -25.46 0.04 4.50
CA TRP A 140 -25.72 -0.06 5.93
C TRP A 140 -27.09 -0.66 6.26
N VAL A 141 -28.04 -0.67 5.32
CA VAL A 141 -29.40 -1.21 5.52
C VAL A 141 -29.34 -2.69 5.83
N GLY A 142 -29.80 -3.06 7.03
CA GLY A 142 -29.95 -4.45 7.45
C GLY A 142 -31.42 -4.83 7.53
N LYS A 143 -31.88 -5.79 6.71
CA LYS A 143 -33.28 -6.26 6.78
C LYS A 143 -33.68 -6.80 8.16
N LEU A 144 -32.71 -7.21 8.97
CA LEU A 144 -32.89 -7.78 10.31
C LEU A 144 -32.11 -7.00 11.39
N ALA A 145 -31.64 -5.78 11.11
CA ALA A 145 -30.85 -4.98 12.03
C ALA A 145 -31.24 -3.50 11.97
N PHE A 146 -31.28 -2.85 13.13
CA PHE A 146 -31.56 -1.41 13.22
C PHE A 146 -30.29 -0.60 12.92
N ASN A 147 -29.97 -0.47 11.62
CA ASN A 147 -28.81 0.27 11.12
C ASN A 147 -29.19 1.52 10.32
N ASP A 148 -30.48 1.83 10.22
CA ASP A 148 -31.02 2.98 9.49
C ASP A 148 -30.34 4.32 9.85
N PRO A 149 -29.98 4.59 11.13
CA PRO A 149 -29.25 5.83 11.47
C PRO A 149 -27.91 5.99 10.73
N TYR A 150 -27.23 4.88 10.41
CA TYR A 150 -25.95 4.94 9.70
C TYR A 150 -26.13 5.34 8.24
N VAL A 151 -27.23 4.95 7.61
CA VAL A 151 -27.57 5.35 6.23
C VAL A 151 -27.64 6.88 6.12
N ASP A 152 -28.22 7.52 7.15
CA ASP A 152 -28.41 8.97 7.14
C ASP A 152 -27.17 9.75 7.57
N HIS A 153 -26.39 9.20 8.52
CA HIS A 153 -25.35 9.96 9.21
C HIS A 153 -23.92 9.60 8.83
N TYR A 154 -23.63 8.41 8.31
CA TYR A 154 -22.25 7.91 8.19
C TYR A 154 -21.30 8.82 7.39
N LEU A 155 -21.72 9.35 6.24
CA LEU A 155 -20.87 10.27 5.44
C LEU A 155 -21.12 11.76 5.77
N ARG A 156 -22.21 12.07 6.47
CA ARG A 156 -22.72 13.45 6.65
C ARG A 156 -22.39 14.02 8.02
N TYR A 157 -22.35 13.17 9.05
CA TYR A 157 -22.15 13.60 10.43
C TYR A 157 -20.65 13.76 10.74
N PRO A 158 -20.23 14.89 11.36
CA PRO A 158 -18.82 15.15 11.64
C PRO A 158 -18.10 14.08 12.46
N GLY A 159 -18.83 13.30 13.28
CA GLY A 159 -18.24 12.21 14.08
C GLY A 159 -17.60 11.10 13.26
N PHE A 160 -17.95 10.95 11.98
CA PHE A 160 -17.42 9.89 11.11
C PHE A 160 -16.29 10.36 10.17
N ARG A 161 -15.77 11.58 10.31
CA ARG A 161 -14.78 12.17 9.37
C ARG A 161 -13.51 11.32 9.21
N TYR A 162 -13.00 10.76 10.29
CA TYR A 162 -11.79 9.93 10.28
C TYR A 162 -12.07 8.44 10.45
N PHE A 163 -13.25 8.00 10.04
CA PHE A 163 -13.56 6.59 9.86
C PHE A 163 -13.21 6.22 8.42
N PRO A 164 -12.81 4.97 8.15
CA PRO A 164 -12.50 4.52 6.79
C PRO A 164 -13.74 4.68 5.92
N VAL A 165 -13.58 5.02 4.63
CA VAL A 165 -14.66 5.11 3.66
C VAL A 165 -15.14 3.71 3.26
N VAL A 166 -16.46 3.50 3.28
CA VAL A 166 -17.12 2.27 2.82
C VAL A 166 -18.28 2.60 1.89
N GLY A 167 -18.84 1.59 1.24
CA GLY A 167 -19.85 1.80 0.20
C GLY A 167 -19.23 2.27 -1.12
N VAL A 168 -17.94 1.99 -1.32
CA VAL A 168 -17.19 2.30 -2.55
C VAL A 168 -16.82 1.02 -3.29
N SER A 169 -16.96 1.09 -4.61
CA SER A 169 -16.56 0.03 -5.54
C SER A 169 -15.08 0.13 -5.92
N TRP A 170 -14.53 -0.93 -6.51
CA TRP A 170 -13.15 -0.95 -6.96
C TRP A 170 -12.88 0.08 -8.08
N THR A 171 -13.86 0.28 -8.97
CA THR A 171 -13.78 1.27 -10.06
C THR A 171 -13.75 2.70 -9.51
N GLN A 172 -14.58 2.99 -8.51
CA GLN A 172 -14.57 4.28 -7.79
C GLN A 172 -13.23 4.51 -7.06
N ALA A 173 -12.70 3.51 -6.36
CA ALA A 173 -11.41 3.59 -5.66
C ALA A 173 -10.24 3.87 -6.63
N THR A 174 -10.25 3.22 -7.80
CA THR A 174 -9.25 3.45 -8.85
C THR A 174 -9.33 4.88 -9.43
N ASN A 175 -10.55 5.40 -9.62
CA ASN A 175 -10.74 6.77 -10.07
C ASN A 175 -10.29 7.80 -9.03
N TYR A 176 -10.53 7.53 -7.74
CA TYR A 176 -10.01 8.34 -6.64
C TYR A 176 -8.47 8.38 -6.64
N ALA A 177 -7.80 7.24 -6.83
CA ALA A 177 -6.33 7.20 -6.89
C ALA A 177 -5.76 8.03 -8.06
N ARG A 178 -6.44 8.01 -9.22
CA ARG A 178 -6.09 8.87 -10.35
C ARG A 178 -6.28 10.35 -10.01
N TRP A 179 -7.42 10.72 -9.44
CA TRP A 179 -7.68 12.10 -9.02
C TRP A 179 -6.67 12.59 -7.97
N ARG A 180 -6.36 11.77 -6.96
CA ARG A 180 -5.39 12.11 -5.92
C ARG A 180 -4.02 12.38 -6.51
N THR A 181 -3.62 11.61 -7.52
CA THR A 181 -2.37 11.85 -8.27
C THR A 181 -2.36 13.24 -8.88
N ASP A 182 -3.42 13.61 -9.58
CA ASP A 182 -3.52 14.91 -10.25
C ASP A 182 -3.59 16.07 -9.24
N ALA A 183 -4.30 15.88 -8.12
CA ALA A 183 -4.42 16.87 -7.05
C ALA A 183 -3.08 17.13 -6.35
N VAL A 184 -2.37 16.08 -5.93
CA VAL A 184 -1.07 16.22 -5.26
C VAL A 184 -0.03 16.80 -6.20
N ASN A 185 0.02 16.32 -7.45
CA ASN A 185 0.95 16.89 -8.44
C ASN A 185 0.68 18.37 -8.69
N ARG A 186 -0.60 18.80 -8.72
CA ARG A 186 -0.96 20.21 -8.88
C ARG A 186 -0.48 21.07 -7.69
N GLU A 187 -0.55 20.58 -6.47
CA GLU A 187 -0.07 21.31 -5.30
C GLU A 187 1.47 21.35 -5.25
N LEU A 188 2.16 20.23 -5.50
CA LEU A 188 3.63 20.19 -5.58
C LEU A 188 4.18 21.13 -6.67
N MET A 189 3.47 21.26 -7.79
CA MET A 189 3.81 22.21 -8.85
C MET A 189 3.68 23.67 -8.39
N LYS A 190 2.64 24.00 -7.61
CA LYS A 190 2.48 25.36 -7.08
C LYS A 190 3.57 25.71 -6.07
N GLU A 191 3.95 24.75 -5.23
CA GLU A 191 4.98 24.92 -4.20
C GLU A 191 6.38 25.09 -4.82
N SER A 192 6.69 24.36 -5.89
CA SER A 192 7.99 24.48 -6.57
C SER A 192 8.15 25.79 -7.35
N GLY A 193 7.05 26.46 -7.70
CA GLY A 193 7.07 27.71 -8.46
C GLY A 193 7.63 27.55 -9.88
N GLN A 194 7.76 26.32 -10.39
CA GLN A 194 8.26 26.03 -11.74
C GLN A 194 7.09 25.91 -12.73
N ASP A 195 7.24 26.54 -13.90
CA ASP A 195 6.31 26.37 -15.01
C ASP A 195 6.33 24.91 -15.53
N LEU A 196 5.17 24.40 -15.93
CA LEU A 196 5.02 23.06 -16.47
C LEU A 196 6.02 22.86 -17.63
N PRO A 197 6.86 21.82 -17.61
CA PRO A 197 7.56 21.42 -18.84
C PRO A 197 6.50 21.07 -19.88
N GLU A 198 6.61 21.61 -21.09
CA GLU A 198 5.70 21.27 -22.19
C GLU A 198 5.70 19.75 -22.37
N VAL A 199 4.58 19.12 -21.99
CA VAL A 199 4.39 17.70 -22.18
C VAL A 199 4.05 17.52 -23.66
N PRO A 200 4.83 16.73 -24.43
CA PRO A 200 4.44 16.37 -25.79
C PRO A 200 3.04 15.75 -25.74
N ALA A 201 2.15 16.07 -26.69
CA ALA A 201 0.77 15.61 -26.66
C ALA A 201 0.68 14.08 -26.41
N GLY A 202 0.20 13.68 -25.23
CA GLY A 202 0.11 12.27 -24.79
C GLY A 202 1.29 11.75 -23.92
N GLY A 203 2.28 12.58 -23.61
CA GLY A 203 3.39 12.26 -22.72
C GLY A 203 3.03 12.33 -21.24
N ARG A 204 3.94 11.85 -20.38
CA ARG A 204 3.92 12.10 -18.93
C ARG A 204 5.05 13.07 -18.60
N ILE A 205 4.85 13.93 -17.60
CA ILE A 205 5.96 14.73 -17.06
C ILE A 205 7.00 13.73 -16.53
N PRO A 206 8.28 13.84 -16.93
CA PRO A 206 9.31 12.95 -16.46
C PRO A 206 9.48 13.09 -14.95
N LEU A 207 9.59 11.96 -14.25
CA LEU A 207 9.85 11.92 -12.80
C LEU A 207 11.17 12.60 -12.44
N GLU A 208 12.11 12.67 -13.39
CA GLU A 208 13.37 13.39 -13.28
C GLU A 208 13.20 14.89 -12.98
N SER A 209 12.01 15.45 -13.24
CA SER A 209 11.72 16.84 -12.89
C SER A 209 11.69 17.09 -11.38
N GLY A 210 11.49 16.06 -10.54
CA GLY A 210 11.41 16.19 -9.08
C GLY A 210 10.15 16.92 -8.57
N VAL A 211 9.36 17.51 -9.47
CA VAL A 211 8.12 18.25 -9.15
C VAL A 211 6.88 17.35 -9.20
N VAL A 212 7.03 16.13 -9.72
CA VAL A 212 5.92 15.20 -9.97
C VAL A 212 6.18 13.88 -9.28
N ILE A 213 5.17 13.39 -8.57
CA ILE A 213 5.18 12.05 -8.01
C ILE A 213 4.61 11.03 -8.99
N PRO A 214 5.05 9.75 -8.90
CA PRO A 214 4.38 8.66 -9.59
C PRO A 214 2.89 8.57 -9.23
N ALA A 215 2.12 7.93 -10.10
CA ALA A 215 0.68 7.80 -9.88
C ALA A 215 0.35 6.91 -8.68
N TYR A 216 -0.58 7.37 -7.84
CA TYR A 216 -1.24 6.52 -6.87
C TYR A 216 -2.08 5.47 -7.60
N ARG A 217 -2.14 4.29 -6.99
CA ARG A 217 -2.92 3.15 -7.44
C ARG A 217 -3.37 2.34 -6.23
N LEU A 218 -4.20 1.32 -6.46
CA LEU A 218 -4.40 0.29 -5.45
C LEU A 218 -3.12 -0.56 -5.30
N PRO A 219 -2.83 -1.08 -4.10
CA PRO A 219 -1.73 -2.03 -3.92
C PRO A 219 -2.01 -3.32 -4.71
N THR A 220 -0.96 -4.00 -5.13
CA THR A 220 -1.13 -5.38 -5.57
C THR A 220 -1.40 -6.27 -4.36
N GLU A 221 -1.96 -7.45 -4.61
CA GLU A 221 -2.23 -8.41 -3.55
C GLU A 221 -0.94 -8.83 -2.81
N ALA A 222 0.16 -8.97 -3.55
CA ALA A 222 1.46 -9.30 -2.98
C ALA A 222 2.05 -8.14 -2.17
N GLU A 223 1.95 -6.91 -2.67
CA GLU A 223 2.37 -5.70 -1.94
C GLU A 223 1.59 -5.55 -0.63
N TRP A 224 0.27 -5.79 -0.67
CA TRP A 224 -0.59 -5.69 0.50
C TRP A 224 -0.22 -6.73 1.56
N GLU A 225 -0.03 -7.99 1.16
CA GLU A 225 0.33 -9.07 2.09
C GLU A 225 1.72 -8.88 2.69
N TYR A 226 2.69 -8.46 1.86
CA TYR A 226 4.04 -8.08 2.30
C TYR A 226 4.01 -6.97 3.36
N ALA A 227 3.28 -5.90 3.05
CA ALA A 227 3.13 -4.75 3.92
C ALA A 227 2.40 -5.10 5.23
N ALA A 228 1.44 -6.03 5.18
CA ALA A 228 0.71 -6.49 6.35
C ALA A 228 1.59 -7.33 7.29
N GLN A 229 2.38 -8.27 6.77
CA GLN A 229 3.28 -9.11 7.59
C GLN A 229 4.39 -8.29 8.28
N ALA A 230 4.90 -7.27 7.60
CA ALA A 230 5.87 -6.30 8.12
C ALA A 230 7.08 -6.93 8.83
N LEU A 231 7.73 -7.93 8.20
CA LEU A 231 8.78 -8.75 8.82
C LEU A 231 10.09 -8.00 9.14
N ILE A 232 10.18 -6.69 8.88
CA ILE A 232 11.37 -5.86 9.09
C ILE A 232 11.83 -5.87 10.57
N GLY A 233 10.92 -5.84 11.54
CA GLY A 233 11.26 -5.87 12.96
C GLY A 233 11.87 -7.20 13.42
N THR A 234 11.57 -8.29 12.70
CA THR A 234 12.04 -9.66 13.02
C THR A 234 13.18 -10.14 12.11
N GLN A 235 13.62 -9.34 11.15
CA GLN A 235 14.64 -9.72 10.16
C GLN A 235 15.94 -10.23 10.81
N TRP A 236 16.35 -9.62 11.92
CA TRP A 236 17.58 -9.98 12.64
C TRP A 236 17.55 -11.36 13.30
N LEU A 237 16.36 -11.89 13.58
CA LEU A 237 16.20 -13.18 14.23
C LEU A 237 16.31 -14.32 13.22
N GLU A 238 15.61 -14.23 12.07
CA GLU A 238 15.54 -15.34 11.11
C GLU A 238 15.32 -14.88 9.65
N GLU A 239 16.40 -14.71 8.87
CA GLU A 239 16.29 -14.49 7.40
C GLU A 239 15.59 -15.66 6.68
N MET A 240 15.68 -16.86 7.25
CA MET A 240 15.03 -18.07 6.72
C MET A 240 13.52 -18.13 6.99
N GLN A 241 12.95 -17.18 7.74
CA GLN A 241 11.51 -17.06 8.01
C GLN A 241 10.87 -18.36 8.52
N THR A 242 11.53 -19.06 9.44
CA THR A 242 11.02 -20.30 10.02
C THR A 242 9.83 -20.07 10.96
N HIS A 243 9.74 -18.88 11.57
CA HIS A 243 8.58 -18.43 12.35
C HIS A 243 7.91 -17.22 11.69
N GLN A 244 6.75 -17.45 11.08
CA GLN A 244 5.97 -16.39 10.43
C GLN A 244 4.90 -15.81 11.36
N ARG A 245 4.54 -14.55 11.12
CA ARG A 245 3.44 -13.89 11.84
C ARG A 245 2.09 -14.30 11.24
N ILE A 246 1.14 -14.66 12.10
CA ILE A 246 -0.23 -14.99 11.69
C ILE A 246 -1.03 -13.71 11.41
N TYR A 247 -0.78 -12.66 12.20
CA TYR A 247 -1.42 -11.35 12.13
C TYR A 247 -0.37 -10.25 11.91
N PRO A 248 -0.76 -9.01 11.53
CA PRO A 248 0.17 -7.89 11.31
C PRO A 248 0.96 -7.39 12.54
N TRP A 249 0.95 -8.11 13.66
CA TRP A 249 1.62 -7.75 14.91
C TRP A 249 2.37 -8.94 15.49
N ASP A 250 3.16 -8.67 16.52
CA ASP A 250 3.93 -9.71 17.19
C ASP A 250 3.08 -10.67 18.03
N GLY A 251 3.32 -11.96 17.81
CA GLY A 251 2.69 -13.06 18.54
C GLY A 251 1.47 -13.66 17.84
N HIS A 252 0.90 -14.70 18.45
CA HIS A 252 -0.24 -15.45 17.90
C HIS A 252 -1.58 -15.03 18.51
N ALA A 253 -1.57 -14.19 19.54
CA ALA A 253 -2.78 -13.78 20.23
C ALA A 253 -3.41 -12.56 19.57
N LEU A 254 -4.74 -12.53 19.53
CA LEU A 254 -5.53 -11.37 19.09
C LEU A 254 -5.56 -10.23 20.12
N ARG A 255 -5.12 -10.53 21.35
CA ARG A 255 -5.10 -9.59 22.47
C ARG A 255 -3.68 -9.23 22.81
N ASN A 256 -3.49 -7.97 23.22
CA ASN A 256 -2.21 -7.51 23.72
C ASN A 256 -1.80 -8.33 24.96
N PRO A 257 -0.66 -9.03 24.92
CA PRO A 257 -0.19 -9.83 26.06
C PRO A 257 0.54 -9.01 27.13
N TYR A 258 0.87 -7.74 26.87
CA TYR A 258 1.73 -6.95 27.75
C TYR A 258 1.18 -5.55 28.07
N GLY A 259 1.74 -4.93 29.11
CA GLY A 259 1.55 -3.52 29.41
C GLY A 259 0.17 -3.13 29.98
N LYS A 260 -0.12 -1.83 29.96
CA LYS A 260 -1.36 -1.25 30.52
C LYS A 260 -2.61 -1.60 29.72
N GLN A 261 -2.43 -1.92 28.44
CA GLN A 261 -3.49 -2.37 27.53
C GLN A 261 -3.57 -3.90 27.44
N MET A 262 -2.98 -4.63 28.40
CA MET A 262 -3.08 -6.09 28.45
C MET A 262 -4.54 -6.55 28.40
N GLY A 263 -4.81 -7.49 27.50
CA GLY A 263 -6.14 -8.06 27.30
C GLY A 263 -7.05 -7.27 26.35
N PHE A 264 -6.69 -6.05 25.92
CA PHE A 264 -7.39 -5.39 24.82
C PHE A 264 -7.05 -6.05 23.49
N PHE A 265 -7.99 -6.02 22.54
CA PHE A 265 -7.75 -6.52 21.19
C PHE A 265 -6.86 -5.57 20.40
N LEU A 266 -6.10 -6.14 19.47
CA LEU A 266 -5.16 -5.41 18.61
C LEU A 266 -5.77 -5.00 17.27
N ALA A 267 -7.02 -5.37 17.02
CA ALA A 267 -7.78 -5.06 15.82
C ALA A 267 -9.28 -5.00 16.12
N ASN A 268 -10.02 -4.34 15.22
CA ASN A 268 -11.48 -4.30 15.25
C ASN A 268 -12.07 -5.41 14.35
N PHE A 269 -12.67 -6.42 14.96
CA PHE A 269 -13.26 -7.56 14.25
C PHE A 269 -14.38 -8.19 15.08
N LYS A 270 -15.17 -9.05 14.44
CA LYS A 270 -16.26 -9.76 15.10
C LYS A 270 -15.74 -10.98 15.87
N ARG A 271 -15.96 -10.98 17.17
CA ARG A 271 -15.48 -12.06 18.07
C ARG A 271 -16.25 -13.37 17.91
N GLY A 272 -17.55 -13.26 17.68
CA GLY A 272 -18.44 -14.42 17.62
C GLY A 272 -19.86 -14.07 17.26
N ARG A 273 -20.76 -15.06 17.29
CA ARG A 273 -22.18 -14.84 16.98
C ARG A 273 -22.78 -13.88 18.01
N GLY A 274 -23.16 -12.69 17.55
CA GLY A 274 -23.81 -11.66 18.38
C GLY A 274 -22.85 -10.78 19.19
N ASP A 275 -21.55 -11.08 19.21
CA ASP A 275 -20.55 -10.32 19.97
C ASP A 275 -19.64 -9.52 19.00
N TYR A 276 -19.88 -8.21 18.95
CA TYR A 276 -19.13 -7.25 18.13
C TYR A 276 -18.24 -6.32 18.96
N ALA A 277 -18.60 -6.01 20.21
CA ALA A 277 -17.87 -5.06 21.05
C ALA A 277 -17.65 -5.53 22.51
N GLY A 278 -17.96 -6.79 22.83
CA GLY A 278 -17.94 -7.30 24.20
C GLY A 278 -19.03 -6.72 25.11
N ILE A 279 -18.75 -6.72 26.41
CA ILE A 279 -19.69 -6.30 27.46
C ILE A 279 -19.51 -4.80 27.71
N ALA A 280 -20.63 -4.08 27.81
CA ALA A 280 -20.64 -2.65 28.09
C ALA A 280 -19.90 -2.27 29.38
N GLY A 281 -19.27 -1.09 29.40
CA GLY A 281 -18.49 -0.56 30.53
C GLY A 281 -16.97 -0.70 30.35
N ARG A 282 -16.51 -1.65 29.53
CA ARG A 282 -15.12 -1.75 29.09
C ARG A 282 -15.06 -2.52 27.76
N LEU A 283 -15.47 -1.84 26.68
CA LEU A 283 -15.38 -2.37 25.32
C LEU A 283 -13.89 -2.62 25.03
N ASN A 284 -13.51 -3.89 24.87
CA ASN A 284 -12.10 -4.28 24.79
C ASN A 284 -11.57 -4.34 23.35
N ASP A 285 -12.44 -4.08 22.38
CA ASP A 285 -12.32 -4.18 20.91
C ASP A 285 -12.62 -2.85 20.19
N GLY A 286 -12.91 -1.79 20.95
CA GLY A 286 -13.00 -0.40 20.45
C GLY A 286 -14.35 0.00 19.88
N ALA A 287 -14.93 -0.75 18.93
CA ALA A 287 -16.14 -0.33 18.21
C ALA A 287 -17.07 -1.48 17.77
N LEU A 288 -18.37 -1.19 17.64
CA LEU A 288 -19.39 -2.13 17.13
C LEU A 288 -19.40 -2.25 15.60
N ILE A 289 -18.91 -1.20 14.92
CA ILE A 289 -18.81 -1.07 13.46
C ILE A 289 -17.38 -0.69 13.12
N THR A 290 -17.14 0.10 12.08
CA THR A 290 -15.81 0.70 11.85
C THR A 290 -15.39 1.57 13.03
N SER A 291 -14.08 1.75 13.19
CA SER A 291 -13.45 2.59 14.19
C SER A 291 -12.61 3.68 13.51
N TYR A 292 -12.05 4.57 14.33
CA TYR A 292 -11.08 5.57 13.91
C TYR A 292 -9.85 4.90 13.27
N ILE A 293 -9.36 5.47 12.18
CA ILE A 293 -8.27 4.90 11.37
C ILE A 293 -6.92 4.76 12.11
N TYR A 294 -6.71 5.48 13.23
CA TYR A 294 -5.51 5.37 14.07
C TYR A 294 -5.79 4.78 15.48
N GLU A 295 -6.90 4.06 15.66
CA GLU A 295 -7.28 3.52 16.97
C GLU A 295 -6.33 2.42 17.48
N PHE A 296 -5.89 1.55 16.57
CA PHE A 296 -5.07 0.37 16.88
C PHE A 296 -3.58 0.64 16.65
N PRO A 297 -2.67 -0.10 17.31
CA PRO A 297 -1.24 0.08 17.09
C PRO A 297 -0.86 -0.25 15.63
N PRO A 298 0.07 0.51 15.02
CA PRO A 298 0.58 0.19 13.70
C PRO A 298 1.47 -1.05 13.73
N ASN A 299 1.65 -1.66 12.57
CA ASN A 299 2.67 -2.70 12.38
C ASN A 299 4.09 -2.11 12.30
N ASP A 300 5.11 -2.94 12.11
CA ASP A 300 6.51 -2.50 12.09
C ASP A 300 6.86 -1.51 10.97
N TYR A 301 6.07 -1.47 9.89
CA TYR A 301 6.20 -0.48 8.83
C TYR A 301 5.49 0.84 9.17
N GLY A 302 4.76 0.93 10.28
CA GLY A 302 3.95 2.10 10.61
C GLY A 302 2.55 2.09 9.99
N LEU A 303 2.09 0.96 9.44
CA LEU A 303 0.77 0.86 8.81
C LEU A 303 -0.29 0.50 9.83
N TYR A 304 -1.41 1.24 9.82
CA TYR A 304 -2.54 1.03 10.72
C TYR A 304 -3.60 0.15 10.06
N ASN A 305 -4.34 -0.58 10.89
CA ASN A 305 -5.52 -1.37 10.49
C ASN A 305 -5.30 -2.33 9.30
N MET A 306 -4.09 -2.88 9.13
CA MET A 306 -3.87 -3.94 8.13
C MET A 306 -4.69 -5.21 8.42
N ALA A 307 -5.20 -5.34 9.65
CA ALA A 307 -6.14 -6.38 10.05
C ALA A 307 -7.34 -5.75 10.76
N GLY A 308 -8.54 -6.10 10.31
CA GLY A 308 -9.80 -5.62 10.85
C GLY A 308 -10.22 -4.26 10.31
N ASN A 309 -11.14 -3.60 11.02
CA ASN A 309 -11.78 -2.36 10.63
C ASN A 309 -12.53 -2.47 9.29
N VAL A 310 -11.89 -2.26 8.13
CA VAL A 310 -12.47 -2.59 6.82
C VAL A 310 -11.53 -3.45 6.00
N SER A 311 -12.10 -4.30 5.15
CA SER A 311 -11.32 -4.98 4.15
C SER A 311 -10.97 -4.02 3.02
N GLU A 312 -9.88 -4.28 2.32
CA GLU A 312 -9.32 -3.34 1.38
C GLU A 312 -9.23 -3.92 -0.02
N TRP A 313 -9.71 -3.15 -1.00
CA TRP A 313 -9.56 -3.48 -2.41
C TRP A 313 -8.08 -3.49 -2.83
N VAL A 314 -7.68 -4.55 -3.55
CA VAL A 314 -6.37 -4.64 -4.22
C VAL A 314 -6.53 -4.63 -5.74
N MET A 315 -5.44 -4.44 -6.47
CA MET A 315 -5.46 -4.33 -7.93
C MET A 315 -5.83 -5.65 -8.65
N ASP A 316 -5.46 -6.78 -8.04
CA ASP A 316 -5.49 -8.10 -8.63
C ASP A 316 -6.89 -8.63 -8.96
N VAL A 317 -6.97 -9.35 -10.08
CA VAL A 317 -8.13 -10.15 -10.45
C VAL A 317 -8.07 -11.47 -9.69
N TYR A 318 -9.20 -11.89 -9.11
CA TYR A 318 -9.28 -13.16 -8.40
C TYR A 318 -9.27 -14.34 -9.37
N ARG A 319 -8.33 -15.28 -9.18
CA ARG A 319 -8.38 -16.63 -9.74
C ARG A 319 -7.98 -17.67 -8.69
N PRO A 320 -8.68 -18.82 -8.61
CA PRO A 320 -8.31 -19.90 -7.70
C PRO A 320 -6.87 -20.38 -7.86
N LEU A 321 -6.37 -20.44 -9.11
CA LEU A 321 -5.05 -20.95 -9.44
C LEU A 321 -3.99 -19.86 -9.69
N SER A 322 -4.26 -18.60 -9.33
CA SER A 322 -3.31 -17.47 -9.56
C SER A 322 -1.88 -17.75 -9.09
N TYR A 323 -1.71 -18.60 -8.08
CA TYR A 323 -0.41 -18.87 -7.46
C TYR A 323 0.28 -20.14 -7.93
N GLN A 324 -0.23 -20.81 -8.96
CA GLN A 324 0.54 -21.81 -9.70
C GLN A 324 1.26 -21.17 -10.90
N ASP A 325 0.69 -20.08 -11.43
CA ASP A 325 1.14 -19.39 -12.64
C ASP A 325 1.48 -17.92 -12.36
N PHE A 326 2.52 -17.66 -11.57
CA PHE A 326 2.95 -16.30 -11.20
C PHE A 326 4.46 -16.10 -11.38
N ASP A 327 4.88 -14.84 -11.43
CA ASP A 327 6.29 -14.45 -11.43
C ASP A 327 6.76 -14.21 -9.99
N ASP A 328 7.95 -14.70 -9.64
CA ASP A 328 8.51 -14.55 -8.30
C ASP A 328 8.81 -13.08 -7.94
N LEU A 329 8.92 -12.19 -8.93
CA LEU A 329 9.15 -10.76 -8.74
C LEU A 329 7.88 -9.94 -8.99
N ASN A 330 7.38 -9.26 -7.95
CA ASN A 330 6.19 -8.39 -7.99
C ASN A 330 4.98 -9.02 -8.72
N PRO A 331 4.50 -10.19 -8.30
CA PRO A 331 3.39 -10.85 -8.96
C PRO A 331 2.14 -9.98 -8.92
N ILE A 332 1.48 -9.90 -10.07
CA ILE A 332 0.18 -9.26 -10.24
C ILE A 332 -0.66 -10.08 -11.20
N ARG A 333 -1.87 -10.44 -10.78
CA ARG A 333 -2.85 -11.09 -11.65
C ARG A 333 -3.63 -10.04 -12.42
N ARG A 334 -3.28 -9.88 -13.69
CA ARG A 334 -3.97 -8.99 -14.64
C ARG A 334 -5.16 -9.68 -15.29
N ASP A 335 -6.08 -8.84 -15.77
CA ASP A 335 -7.22 -9.25 -16.59
C ASP A 335 -6.75 -9.83 -17.94
N GLY A 336 -7.41 -10.90 -18.42
CA GLY A 336 -7.22 -11.53 -19.73
C GLY A 336 -5.86 -12.18 -20.02
N PHE A 337 -4.91 -12.16 -19.08
CA PHE A 337 -3.59 -12.77 -19.23
C PHE A 337 -3.61 -14.22 -18.72
N LEU A 338 -3.09 -15.19 -19.47
CA LEU A 338 -3.00 -16.63 -19.12
C LEU A 338 -4.31 -17.38 -18.84
N ASP A 339 -5.46 -16.71 -18.80
CA ASP A 339 -6.80 -17.32 -18.69
C ASP A 339 -7.76 -16.55 -19.61
N ASP A 340 -8.27 -17.19 -20.66
CA ASP A 340 -9.34 -16.59 -21.49
C ASP A 340 -10.64 -16.52 -20.68
N ALA A 341 -11.27 -15.35 -20.68
CA ALA A 341 -12.56 -15.06 -20.04
C ALA A 341 -13.61 -16.14 -20.32
N LYS A 342 -13.59 -16.70 -21.54
CA LYS A 342 -14.50 -17.76 -22.01
C LYS A 342 -14.42 -19.05 -21.20
N GLY A 343 -13.29 -19.30 -20.52
CA GLY A 343 -13.07 -20.50 -19.70
C GLY A 343 -13.83 -20.47 -18.36
N TYR A 344 -14.16 -19.27 -17.86
CA TYR A 344 -14.84 -19.08 -16.56
C TYR A 344 -16.23 -18.48 -16.70
N ASN A 345 -16.45 -17.72 -17.77
CA ASN A 345 -17.72 -17.10 -18.10
C ASN A 345 -18.22 -17.67 -19.43
N SER A 346 -19.16 -18.60 -19.37
CA SER A 346 -20.04 -18.82 -20.51
C SER A 346 -21.08 -17.71 -20.49
N ASP A 347 -20.94 -16.79 -21.45
CA ASP A 347 -21.87 -15.69 -21.71
C ASP A 347 -23.30 -16.24 -21.66
N PHE A 348 -24.05 -16.05 -20.57
CA PHE A 348 -25.32 -16.75 -20.32
C PHE A 348 -26.33 -16.51 -21.45
N GLU A 349 -26.28 -15.32 -22.07
CA GLU A 349 -27.08 -14.97 -23.24
C GLU A 349 -26.72 -15.79 -24.50
N LYS A 350 -25.46 -16.20 -24.66
CA LYS A 350 -24.99 -16.97 -25.84
C LYS A 350 -24.93 -18.48 -25.58
N ASN A 351 -24.79 -18.90 -24.33
CA ASN A 351 -24.72 -20.31 -23.96
C ASN A 351 -25.39 -20.57 -22.61
N PRO A 352 -26.74 -20.59 -22.55
CA PRO A 352 -27.50 -20.75 -21.30
C PRO A 352 -27.35 -22.13 -20.63
N GLN A 353 -26.63 -23.07 -21.27
CA GLN A 353 -26.29 -24.38 -20.73
C GLN A 353 -24.84 -24.47 -20.22
N GLY A 354 -24.05 -23.40 -20.40
CA GLY A 354 -22.68 -23.35 -19.92
C GLY A 354 -22.62 -23.07 -18.41
N PHE A 355 -21.50 -23.46 -17.79
CA PHE A 355 -21.23 -23.12 -16.39
C PHE A 355 -21.03 -21.60 -16.28
N THR A 356 -21.87 -20.94 -15.49
CA THR A 356 -21.68 -19.54 -15.07
C THR A 356 -20.95 -19.53 -13.74
N SER A 357 -19.66 -19.22 -13.74
CA SER A 357 -18.91 -19.01 -12.50
C SER A 357 -19.13 -17.60 -11.97
N LEU A 358 -19.16 -17.42 -10.64
CA LEU A 358 -19.05 -16.09 -10.02
C LEU A 358 -17.65 -15.48 -10.21
N ILE A 359 -16.68 -16.29 -10.65
CA ILE A 359 -15.32 -15.87 -10.96
C ILE A 359 -15.31 -15.39 -12.41
N THR A 360 -15.16 -14.09 -12.59
CA THR A 360 -15.05 -13.43 -13.89
C THR A 360 -13.81 -12.53 -13.93
N ASP A 361 -13.53 -11.92 -15.06
CA ASP A 361 -12.50 -10.86 -15.21
C ASP A 361 -12.75 -9.63 -14.34
N LYS A 362 -14.00 -9.48 -13.87
CA LYS A 362 -14.43 -8.39 -13.02
C LYS A 362 -14.37 -8.74 -11.52
N ALA A 363 -14.10 -10.00 -11.16
CA ALA A 363 -13.92 -10.39 -9.77
C ALA A 363 -12.57 -9.87 -9.26
N ARG A 364 -12.60 -8.96 -8.29
CA ARG A 364 -11.41 -8.34 -7.69
C ARG A 364 -11.17 -8.89 -6.31
N VAL A 365 -9.90 -8.99 -5.94
CA VAL A 365 -9.50 -9.43 -4.60
C VAL A 365 -9.67 -8.28 -3.61
N TYR A 366 -10.03 -8.63 -2.37
CA TYR A 366 -9.91 -7.75 -1.21
C TYR A 366 -9.36 -8.51 0.01
N LYS A 367 -8.64 -7.80 0.89
CA LYS A 367 -7.89 -8.40 2.02
C LYS A 367 -8.07 -7.65 3.35
N GLY A 368 -7.58 -8.22 4.45
CA GLY A 368 -7.50 -7.58 5.78
C GLY A 368 -8.64 -7.86 6.74
N GLY A 369 -9.76 -8.41 6.27
CA GLY A 369 -10.92 -8.64 7.13
C GLY A 369 -11.62 -7.34 7.53
N SER A 370 -12.73 -7.40 8.26
CA SER A 370 -13.49 -6.20 8.64
C SER A 370 -14.07 -6.33 10.05
N TRP A 371 -14.66 -5.25 10.55
CA TRP A 371 -15.42 -5.20 11.81
C TRP A 371 -16.51 -6.28 11.92
N LYS A 372 -16.98 -6.83 10.79
CA LYS A 372 -18.02 -7.86 10.74
C LYS A 372 -17.48 -9.29 10.65
N ASP A 373 -16.20 -9.45 10.37
CA ASP A 373 -15.58 -10.74 10.10
C ASP A 373 -14.88 -11.32 11.33
N VAL A 374 -14.79 -12.65 11.38
CA VAL A 374 -14.11 -13.36 12.47
C VAL A 374 -12.59 -13.37 12.27
N ALA A 375 -11.87 -13.65 13.36
CA ALA A 375 -10.41 -13.65 13.45
C ALA A 375 -9.67 -14.31 12.28
N TYR A 376 -10.19 -15.43 11.76
CA TYR A 376 -9.62 -16.12 10.60
C TYR A 376 -9.36 -15.17 9.41
N TRP A 377 -10.31 -14.28 9.10
CA TRP A 377 -10.20 -13.33 7.99
C TRP A 377 -9.25 -12.15 8.25
N MET A 378 -8.71 -12.04 9.46
CA MET A 378 -7.73 -11.00 9.81
C MET A 378 -6.30 -11.43 9.46
N SER A 379 -6.09 -12.71 9.14
CA SER A 379 -4.78 -13.15 8.70
C SER A 379 -4.48 -12.60 7.31
N PRO A 380 -3.28 -12.01 7.08
CA PRO A 380 -2.91 -11.41 5.80
C PRO A 380 -2.98 -12.35 4.60
N GLY A 381 -2.78 -13.65 4.85
CA GLY A 381 -2.85 -14.70 3.83
C GLY A 381 -4.27 -15.08 3.44
N THR A 382 -5.32 -14.59 4.10
CA THR A 382 -6.69 -14.90 3.67
C THR A 382 -7.11 -14.07 2.48
N ARG A 383 -7.83 -14.71 1.54
CA ARG A 383 -8.26 -14.09 0.29
C ARG A 383 -9.76 -14.17 0.14
N ARG A 384 -10.36 -13.07 -0.31
CA ARG A 384 -11.75 -13.02 -0.73
C ARG A 384 -11.89 -12.19 -2.00
N TYR A 385 -13.02 -12.34 -2.67
CA TYR A 385 -13.29 -11.63 -3.90
C TYR A 385 -14.73 -11.15 -3.96
N LEU A 386 -14.91 -10.05 -4.69
CA LEU A 386 -16.20 -9.45 -4.98
C LEU A 386 -16.11 -8.79 -6.35
N ASP A 387 -17.25 -8.64 -7.02
CA ASP A 387 -17.32 -7.98 -8.32
C ASP A 387 -16.89 -6.51 -8.21
N GLN A 388 -16.13 -6.01 -9.18
CA GLN A 388 -15.47 -4.69 -9.14
C GLN A 388 -16.45 -3.51 -9.03
N ASP A 389 -17.70 -3.71 -9.45
CA ASP A 389 -18.77 -2.70 -9.43
C ASP A 389 -19.63 -2.78 -8.14
N SER A 390 -19.41 -3.78 -7.30
CA SER A 390 -20.14 -3.95 -6.04
C SER A 390 -19.50 -3.16 -4.90
N ALA A 391 -20.33 -2.78 -3.93
CA ALA A 391 -19.93 -2.05 -2.74
C ALA A 391 -20.56 -2.66 -1.48
N THR A 392 -19.87 -2.56 -0.33
CA THR A 392 -20.36 -3.07 0.95
C THR A 392 -19.96 -2.15 2.10
N ALA A 393 -20.60 -2.31 3.27
CA ALA A 393 -20.26 -1.58 4.51
C ALA A 393 -18.97 -2.06 5.20
N THR A 394 -18.30 -3.06 4.61
CA THR A 394 -17.13 -3.74 5.19
C THR A 394 -15.90 -3.64 4.32
N ILE A 395 -16.01 -3.02 3.14
CA ILE A 395 -14.90 -2.88 2.20
C ILE A 395 -14.65 -1.40 1.93
N GLY A 396 -13.41 -0.98 2.16
CA GLY A 396 -12.81 0.28 1.76
C GLY A 396 -11.55 0.02 0.93
N PHE A 397 -10.57 0.90 1.03
CA PHE A 397 -9.30 0.75 0.30
C PHE A 397 -8.21 1.67 0.87
N ARG A 398 -6.98 1.38 0.47
CA ARG A 398 -5.82 2.26 0.63
C ARG A 398 -5.09 2.40 -0.70
N CYS A 399 -4.28 3.43 -0.87
CA CYS A 399 -3.44 3.58 -2.06
C CYS A 399 -2.00 3.12 -1.82
N ALA A 400 -1.34 2.81 -2.92
CA ALA A 400 0.08 2.55 -3.01
C ALA A 400 0.66 3.32 -4.20
N MET A 401 1.96 3.54 -4.19
CA MET A 401 2.71 4.26 -5.21
C MET A 401 4.07 3.59 -5.38
N ILE A 402 4.58 3.54 -6.60
CA ILE A 402 5.91 2.97 -6.86
C ILE A 402 7.01 3.88 -6.31
N ARG A 403 8.15 3.28 -5.94
CA ARG A 403 9.42 3.99 -5.79
C ARG A 403 10.21 3.87 -7.09
N ALA A 404 10.53 5.00 -7.71
CA ALA A 404 11.27 4.99 -8.96
C ALA A 404 12.79 4.93 -8.70
N GLY A 405 13.50 4.04 -9.41
CA GLY A 405 14.96 4.12 -9.57
C GLY A 405 15.83 3.65 -8.40
N SER A 406 15.25 3.18 -7.29
CA SER A 406 16.02 2.51 -6.23
C SER A 406 15.22 1.37 -5.58
N ASN A 407 15.89 0.23 -5.39
CA ASN A 407 15.36 -0.90 -4.66
C ASN A 407 15.57 -0.80 -3.14
N TYR A 408 16.34 0.19 -2.69
CA TYR A 408 16.70 0.48 -1.29
C TYR A 408 16.44 1.95 -0.95
#